data_AF-A0A7C6E618-F1
#
_entry.id   AF-A0A7C6E618-F1
#
_cell.length_a   1.000
_cell.length_b   1.000
_cell.length_c   1.000
_cell.angle_alpha   90.00
_cell.angle_beta   90.00
_cell.angle_gamma   90.00
#
_symmetry.space_group_name_H-M   'P 1'
#
loop_
_entity.id
_entity.type
_entity.pdbx_description
1 polymer ?
#
loop_
_entity_poly.entity_id
_entity_poly.type
_entity_poly.pdbx_seq_one_letter_code
_entity_poly.pdbx_strand_id
1 'polypeptide(L)' 'MLRLLWQLTRGFRLRPWRSPYLRWRIETYWGIPADAVGFREFWGFVWRRKADLWRYLRWAARMRRWNRARA' A
#
# COMPACT_ATOMS: atom_id res chain seq x y z
N MET A 1 -11.85 1.81 0.81
CA MET A 1 -10.49 1.25 0.91
C MET A 1 -9.73 1.38 -0.40
N LEU A 2 -10.28 0.88 -1.53
CA LEU A 2 -9.63 0.97 -2.84
C LEU A 2 -9.32 2.41 -3.29
N ARG A 3 -10.21 3.38 -3.08
CA ARG A 3 -9.96 4.80 -3.40
C ARG A 3 -8.74 5.41 -2.70
N LEU A 4 -8.40 4.96 -1.49
CA LEU A 4 -7.26 5.50 -0.73
C LEU A 4 -5.95 4.93 -1.29
N LEU A 5 -5.94 3.62 -1.55
CA LEU A 5 -4.84 2.97 -2.26
C LEU A 5 -4.68 3.57 -3.67
N TRP A 6 -5.78 3.87 -4.36
CA TRP A 6 -5.81 4.53 -5.67
C TRP A 6 -5.28 5.97 -5.67
N GLN A 7 -5.40 6.68 -4.54
CA GLN A 7 -4.77 7.99 -4.37
C GLN A 7 -3.28 7.86 -4.02
N LEU A 8 -2.87 6.83 -3.29
CA LEU A 8 -1.46 6.58 -2.96
C LEU A 8 -0.67 6.00 -4.14
N THR A 9 -1.33 5.29 -5.05
CA THR A 9 -0.74 4.76 -6.29
C THR A 9 -1.06 5.63 -7.51
N ARG A 10 -1.50 6.89 -7.29
CA ARG A 10 -1.86 7.82 -8.37
C ARG A 10 -0.62 8.11 -9.24
N GLY A 11 -0.63 7.63 -10.48
CA GLY A 11 0.52 7.67 -11.41
C GLY A 11 1.08 6.28 -11.76
N PHE A 12 0.85 5.28 -10.92
CA PHE A 12 1.35 3.90 -11.08
C PHE A 12 0.23 2.86 -10.99
N ARG A 13 -1.00 3.24 -11.38
CA ARG A 13 -2.22 2.43 -11.19
C ARG A 13 -2.15 1.04 -11.82
N LEU A 14 -1.52 0.93 -13.00
CA LEU A 14 -1.35 -0.33 -13.73
C LEU A 14 -0.10 -1.10 -13.29
N ARG A 15 0.83 -0.46 -12.57
CA ARG A 15 2.14 -1.01 -12.18
C ARG A 15 2.48 -0.55 -10.75
N PRO A 16 1.71 -0.96 -9.73
CA PRO A 16 1.91 -0.50 -8.35
C PRO A 16 3.31 -0.79 -7.79
N TRP A 17 3.98 -1.85 -8.27
CA TRP A 17 5.38 -2.17 -7.95
C TRP A 17 6.39 -1.13 -8.44
N ARG A 18 6.06 -0.30 -9.44
CA ARG A 18 6.92 0.83 -9.88
C ARG A 18 6.74 2.08 -9.01
N SER A 19 5.69 2.16 -8.19
CA SER A 19 5.45 3.33 -7.35
C SER A 19 6.56 3.49 -6.30
N PRO A 20 7.35 4.57 -6.31
CA PRO A 20 8.41 4.78 -5.35
C PRO A 20 7.88 4.90 -3.91
N TYR A 21 6.71 5.53 -3.73
CA TYR A 21 6.06 5.63 -2.42
C TYR A 21 5.68 4.26 -1.84
N LEU A 22 5.17 3.37 -2.70
CA LEU A 22 4.74 2.05 -2.27
C LEU A 22 5.92 1.14 -1.97
N ARG A 23 7.00 1.27 -2.76
CA ARG A 23 8.28 0.59 -2.53
C ARG A 23 8.91 1.02 -1.21
N TRP A 24 9.00 2.32 -0.96
CA TRP A 24 9.52 2.85 0.31
C TRP A 24 8.67 2.42 1.52
N ARG A 25 7.34 2.36 1.34
CA ARG A 25 6.43 1.80 2.35
C ARG A 25 6.71 0.32 2.61
N ILE A 26 6.96 -0.46 1.56
CA ILE A 26 7.27 -1.88 1.71
C ILE A 26 8.59 -2.08 2.44
N GLU A 27 9.59 -1.30 2.07
CA GLU A 27 10.91 -1.27 2.68
C GLU A 27 10.83 -0.89 4.16
N THR A 28 10.09 0.18 4.50
CA THR A 28 9.97 0.66 5.88
C THR A 28 9.22 -0.32 6.78
N TYR A 29 8.12 -0.91 6.31
CA TYR A 29 7.27 -1.75 7.15
C TYR A 29 7.69 -3.22 7.18
N TRP A 30 8.39 -3.70 6.15
CA TRP A 30 8.73 -5.12 6.02
C TRP A 30 10.21 -5.40 5.73
N GLY A 31 11.06 -4.38 5.62
CA GLY A 31 12.50 -4.53 5.47
C GLY A 31 12.93 -5.16 4.14
N ILE A 32 12.04 -5.21 3.15
CA ILE A 32 12.35 -5.79 1.84
C ILE A 32 12.95 -4.68 0.97
N PRO A 33 14.16 -4.87 0.41
CA PRO A 33 14.79 -3.85 -0.42
C PRO A 33 13.90 -3.54 -1.62
N ALA A 34 13.51 -2.27 -1.73
CA ALA A 34 12.62 -1.72 -2.76
C ALA A 34 13.06 -2.05 -4.20
N ASP A 35 14.35 -2.31 -4.39
CA ASP A 35 14.97 -2.64 -5.68
C ASP A 35 14.80 -4.12 -6.06
N ALA A 36 14.77 -5.03 -5.08
CA ALA A 36 14.56 -6.46 -5.30
C ALA A 36 13.08 -6.84 -5.47
N VAL A 37 12.16 -5.90 -5.20
CA VAL A 37 10.71 -6.13 -5.31
C VAL A 37 10.27 -6.04 -6.77
N GLY A 38 10.46 -7.14 -7.50
CA GLY A 38 9.92 -7.35 -8.83
C GLY A 38 8.39 -7.54 -8.86
N PHE A 39 7.82 -7.74 -10.06
CA PHE A 39 6.37 -7.99 -10.22
C PHE A 39 5.88 -9.20 -9.43
N ARG A 40 6.61 -10.33 -9.50
CA ARG A 40 6.25 -11.59 -8.83
C ARG A 40 6.39 -11.50 -7.32
N GLU A 41 7.51 -11.00 -6.82
CA GLU A 41 7.74 -10.84 -5.38
C GLU A 41 6.75 -9.86 -4.76
N PHE A 42 6.46 -8.74 -5.44
CA PHE A 42 5.43 -7.81 -5.01
C PHE A 42 4.06 -8.50 -4.92
N TRP A 43 3.67 -9.28 -5.93
CA TRP A 43 2.37 -9.95 -5.93
C TRP A 43 2.28 -11.12 -4.96
N GLY A 44 3.31 -11.93 -4.83
CA GLY A 44 3.40 -12.97 -3.82
C GLY A 44 3.37 -12.41 -2.40
N PHE A 45 4.02 -11.26 -2.18
CA PHE A 45 3.98 -10.54 -0.92
C PHE A 45 2.60 -9.97 -0.63
N VAL A 46 2.02 -9.22 -1.58
CA VAL A 46 0.67 -8.65 -1.43
C VAL A 46 -0.33 -9.77 -1.20
N TRP A 47 -0.19 -10.92 -1.86
CA TRP A 47 -1.11 -12.05 -1.68
C TRP A 47 -0.96 -12.71 -0.30
N ARG A 48 0.27 -12.96 0.16
CA ARG A 48 0.55 -13.50 1.49
C ARG A 48 0.09 -12.56 2.60
N ARG A 49 0.37 -11.26 2.45
CA ARG A 49 0.06 -10.24 3.45
C ARG A 49 -1.23 -9.49 3.14
N LYS A 50 -2.07 -9.99 2.23
CA LYS A 50 -3.31 -9.30 1.86
C LYS A 50 -4.18 -9.06 3.08
N ALA A 51 -4.31 -10.05 3.96
CA ALA A 51 -5.12 -9.91 5.17
C ALA A 51 -4.66 -8.73 6.04
N ASP A 52 -3.36 -8.59 6.25
CA ASP A 52 -2.76 -7.47 6.98
C ASP A 52 -2.92 -6.13 6.25
N LEU A 53 -2.69 -6.12 4.94
CA LEU A 53 -2.85 -4.92 4.12
C LEU A 53 -4.31 -4.44 4.14
N TRP A 54 -5.26 -5.37 4.07
CA TRP A 54 -6.68 -5.09 4.20
C TRP A 54 -7.04 -4.58 5.60
N ARG A 55 -6.47 -5.15 6.66
CA ARG A 55 -6.63 -4.66 8.04
C ARG A 55 -6.08 -3.24 8.19
N TYR A 56 -4.87 -2.99 7.70
CA TYR A 56 -4.24 -1.66 7.69
C TYR A 56 -5.07 -0.64 6.90
N LEU A 57 -5.51 -0.99 5.70
CA LEU A 57 -6.33 -0.11 4.87
C LEU A 57 -7.69 0.18 5.49
N ARG A 58 -8.28 -0.79 6.20
CA ARG A 58 -9.54 -0.60 6.93
C ARG A 58 -9.34 0.36 8.09
N TRP A 59 -8.25 0.21 8.85
CA TRP A 59 -7.86 1.15 9.90
C TRP A 59 -7.57 2.54 9.34
N ALA A 60 -6.77 2.67 8.28
CA ALA A 60 -6.43 3.95 7.66
C ALA A 60 -7.68 4.65 7.08
N ALA A 61 -8.59 3.89 6.47
CA ALA A 61 -9.88 4.42 6.01
C ALA A 61 -10.76 4.89 7.17
N ARG A 62 -10.74 4.18 8.32
CA ARG A 62 -11.40 4.63 9.53
C ARG A 62 -10.76 5.93 10.02
N MET A 63 -9.45 6.00 10.18
CA MET A 63 -8.74 7.22 10.61
C MET A 63 -8.98 8.41 9.70
N ARG A 64 -9.04 8.21 8.38
CA ARG A 64 -9.34 9.31 7.45
C ARG A 64 -10.78 9.82 7.59
N ARG A 65 -11.74 8.97 7.96
CA ARG A 65 -13.10 9.40 8.32
C ARG A 65 -13.09 10.19 9.63
N TRP A 66 -12.38 9.70 10.64
CA TRP A 66 -12.18 10.43 11.90
C TRP A 66 -11.56 11.81 11.67
N ASN A 67 -10.52 11.91 10.84
CA ASN A 67 -9.85 13.18 10.57
C ASN A 67 -10.74 14.17 9.80
N ARG A 68 -11.64 13.69 8.93
CA ARG A 68 -12.63 14.53 8.25
C ARG A 68 -13.80 14.95 9.13
N ALA A 69 -14.14 14.16 10.15
CA ALA A 69 -15.18 14.50 11.11
C ALA A 69 -14.71 15.48 12.19
N ARG A 70 -13.39 15.75 12.23
CA ARG A 70 -12.74 16.64 13.20
C ARG A 70 -12.26 17.95 12.56
N ALA A 71 -12.49 18.13 11.26
CA ALA A 71 -12.18 19.32 10.46
C ALA A 71 -13.50 19.95 10.01
#